data_AF-X1TKS4-F1
#
_entry.id   AF-X1TKS4-F1
#
_cell.length_a   1.000
_cell.length_b   1.000
_cell.length_c   1.000
_cell.angle_alpha   90.00
_cell.angle_beta   90.00
_cell.angle_gamma   90.00
#
_symmetry.space_group_name_H-M   'P 1'
#
loop_
_entity.id
_entity.type
_entity.pdbx_description
1 polymer ?
#
loop_
_entity_poly.entity_id
_entity_poly.type
_entity_poly.pdbx_seq_one_letter_code
_entity_poly.pdbx_strand_id
1 'polypeptide(L)'
;MNPRTPWAGAAAAAEPAYEMGVTQAIAKKKFGKGVKAAGDEKWTRGAVDKGTARWGPGVALAEPDYRSGFAPYRDAIERAVLPPRYARRDPRNLMRVKAVVDALVAAKEARLGR
;
A
#
# COMPACT_ATOMS: atom_id res chain seq x y z
N MET A 1 0.35 26.09 6.80
CA MET A 1 0.96 25.81 8.11
C MET A 1 2.15 24.89 7.86
N ASN A 2 3.35 25.24 8.32
CA ASN A 2 4.56 24.45 8.05
C ASN A 2 5.01 23.74 9.36
N PRO A 3 5.12 22.41 9.43
CA PRO A 3 5.48 21.71 10.66
C PRO A 3 6.88 22.08 11.15
N ARG A 4 7.05 22.25 12.47
CA ARG A 4 8.36 22.56 13.10
C ARG A 4 9.36 21.40 13.09
N THR A 5 8.87 20.17 12.86
CA THR A 5 9.68 18.95 12.81
C THR A 5 9.29 18.15 11.58
N PRO A 6 10.26 17.63 10.79
CA PRO A 6 9.97 16.72 9.68
C PRO A 6 9.23 15.47 10.19
N TRP A 7 8.03 15.24 9.65
CA TRP A 7 7.19 14.11 10.06
C TRP A 7 7.91 12.76 9.93
N ALA A 8 8.57 12.51 8.80
CA ALA A 8 9.19 11.21 8.52
C ALA A 8 10.27 10.85 9.56
N GLY A 9 11.13 11.80 9.93
CA GLY A 9 12.17 11.58 10.95
C GLY A 9 11.58 11.36 12.34
N ALA A 10 10.57 12.15 12.72
CA ALA A 10 9.89 11.99 14.00
C ALA A 10 9.11 10.66 14.09
N ALA A 11 8.49 10.23 12.99
CA ALA A 11 7.75 8.97 12.91
C ALA A 11 8.69 7.76 13.02
N ALA A 12 9.83 7.79 12.32
CA ALA A 12 10.85 6.74 12.43
C ALA A 12 11.38 6.61 13.86
N ALA A 13 11.69 7.74 14.53
CA ALA A 13 12.16 7.73 15.91
C ALA A 13 11.12 7.21 16.92
N ALA A 14 9.83 7.20 16.56
CA ALA A 14 8.75 6.76 17.43
C ALA A 14 8.49 5.24 17.38
N GLU A 15 9.20 4.49 16.53
CA GLU A 15 8.98 3.05 16.31
C GLU A 15 9.02 2.21 17.61
N PRO A 16 9.99 2.38 18.54
CA PRO A 16 9.98 1.62 19.79
C PRO A 16 8.76 1.93 20.69
N ALA A 17 8.34 3.20 20.72
CA ALA A 17 7.17 3.62 21.48
C ALA A 17 5.88 3.05 20.90
N TYR A 18 5.80 2.97 19.57
CA TYR A 18 4.70 2.34 18.85
C TYR A 18 4.61 0.84 19.19
N GLU A 19 5.72 0.10 19.11
CA GLU A 19 5.77 -1.33 19.43
C GLU A 19 5.28 -1.65 20.85
N MET A 20 5.77 -0.90 21.84
CA MET A 20 5.34 -1.05 23.23
C MET A 20 3.83 -0.79 23.38
N GLY A 21 3.33 0.30 22.78
CA GLY A 21 1.92 0.67 22.86
C GLY A 21 0.99 -0.37 22.23
N VAL A 22 1.36 -0.88 21.05
CA VAL A 22 0.62 -1.93 20.34
C VAL A 22 0.59 -3.22 21.16
N THR A 23 1.72 -3.64 21.72
CA THR A 23 1.82 -4.84 22.56
C THR A 23 0.87 -4.77 23.76
N GLN A 24 0.84 -3.63 24.46
CA GLN A 24 -0.08 -3.43 25.58
C GLN A 24 -1.56 -3.43 25.14
N ALA A 25 -1.86 -2.86 23.98
CA ALA A 25 -3.21 -2.83 23.42
C ALA A 25 -3.71 -4.23 23.04
N ILE A 26 -2.82 -5.05 22.46
CA ILE A 26 -3.05 -6.47 22.15
C ILE A 26 -3.35 -7.24 23.44
N ALA A 27 -2.48 -7.14 24.45
CA ALA A 27 -2.65 -7.81 25.74
C ALA A 27 -4.01 -7.49 26.39
N LYS A 28 -4.46 -6.24 26.27
CA LYS A 28 -5.75 -5.76 26.81
C LYS A 28 -6.96 -6.03 25.90
N LYS A 29 -6.75 -6.66 24.73
CA LYS A 29 -7.75 -6.89 23.67
C LYS A 29 -8.50 -5.62 23.26
N LYS A 30 -7.82 -4.47 23.24
CA LYS A 30 -8.46 -3.15 23.02
C LYS A 30 -9.11 -3.04 21.65
N PHE A 31 -8.49 -3.58 20.61
CA PHE A 31 -9.04 -3.56 19.25
C PHE A 31 -10.44 -4.21 19.18
N GLY A 32 -10.57 -5.47 19.61
CA GLY A 32 -11.84 -6.18 19.57
C GLY A 32 -12.92 -5.53 20.44
N LYS A 33 -12.56 -4.99 21.61
CA LYS A 33 -13.48 -4.21 22.46
C LYS A 33 -13.98 -2.95 21.75
N GLY A 34 -13.08 -2.21 21.09
CA GLY A 34 -13.42 -1.01 20.33
C GLY A 34 -14.31 -1.31 19.13
N VAL A 35 -14.06 -2.40 18.40
CA VAL A 35 -14.91 -2.85 17.28
C VAL A 35 -16.34 -3.13 17.78
N LYS A 36 -16.48 -3.91 18.85
CA LYS A 36 -17.78 -4.21 19.46
C LYS A 36 -18.52 -2.96 19.93
N ALA A 37 -17.80 -2.00 20.51
CA ALA A 37 -18.37 -0.74 20.99
C ALA A 37 -18.78 0.19 19.84
N ALA A 38 -18.07 0.16 18.70
CA ALA A 38 -18.44 0.93 17.53
C ALA A 38 -19.67 0.35 16.81
N GLY A 39 -19.70 -0.97 16.65
CA GLY A 39 -20.73 -1.67 15.88
C GLY A 39 -20.77 -1.24 14.41
N ASP A 40 -21.67 -1.85 13.65
CA ASP A 40 -21.80 -1.61 12.21
C ASP A 40 -22.36 -0.22 11.92
N GLU A 41 -23.24 0.29 12.78
CA GLU A 41 -23.90 1.59 12.57
C GLU A 41 -22.90 2.76 12.50
N LYS A 42 -21.93 2.80 13.42
CA LYS A 42 -20.90 3.84 13.43
C LYS A 42 -20.00 3.76 12.21
N TRP A 43 -19.68 2.54 11.76
CA TRP A 43 -18.88 2.31 10.57
C TRP A 43 -19.63 2.75 9.31
N THR A 44 -20.87 2.27 9.12
CA THR A 44 -21.70 2.58 7.96
C THR A 44 -21.90 4.09 7.81
N ARG A 45 -22.23 4.79 8.90
CA ARG A 45 -22.37 6.25 8.91
C ARG A 45 -21.07 6.96 8.50
N GLY A 46 -19.93 6.51 9.03
CA GLY A 46 -18.63 7.06 8.65
C GLY A 46 -18.28 6.84 7.17
N ALA A 47 -18.58 5.64 6.64
CA ALA A 47 -18.34 5.29 5.25
C ALA A 47 -19.22 6.12 4.30
N VAL A 48 -20.50 6.27 4.60
CA VAL A 48 -21.44 7.04 3.78
C VAL A 48 -21.17 8.53 3.88
N ASP A 49 -21.15 9.09 5.09
CA ASP A 49 -21.16 10.55 5.27
C ASP A 49 -19.77 11.18 5.03
N LYS A 50 -18.70 10.48 5.42
CA LYS A 50 -17.32 11.00 5.28
C LYS A 50 -16.60 10.38 4.10
N GLY A 51 -16.79 9.09 3.86
CA GLY A 51 -16.06 8.36 2.81
C GLY A 51 -16.36 8.91 1.43
N THR A 52 -17.64 9.10 1.09
CA THR A 52 -18.08 9.65 -0.20
C THR A 52 -17.49 11.04 -0.46
N ALA A 53 -17.61 11.96 0.51
CA ALA A 53 -17.10 13.32 0.40
C ALA A 53 -15.56 13.39 0.30
N ARG A 54 -14.84 12.47 0.95
CA ARG A 54 -13.37 12.47 0.98
C ARG A 54 -12.72 11.75 -0.19
N TRP A 55 -13.43 10.81 -0.83
CA TRP A 55 -12.85 9.92 -1.84
C TRP A 55 -12.28 10.70 -3.03
N GLY A 56 -13.07 11.56 -3.67
CA GLY A 56 -12.64 12.30 -4.87
C GLY A 56 -11.41 13.20 -4.61
N PRO A 57 -11.47 14.13 -3.64
CA PRO A 57 -10.33 14.97 -3.29
C PRO A 57 -9.11 14.16 -2.82
N GLY A 58 -9.34 13.06 -2.08
CA GLY A 58 -8.29 12.18 -1.61
C GLY A 58 -7.55 11.49 -2.75
N VAL A 59 -8.26 11.02 -3.78
CA VAL A 59 -7.66 10.44 -4.99
C VAL A 59 -6.82 11.47 -5.72
N ALA A 60 -7.34 12.68 -5.92
CA ALA A 60 -6.61 13.75 -6.60
C ALA A 60 -5.33 14.15 -5.85
N LEU A 61 -5.39 14.25 -4.52
CA LEU A 61 -4.21 14.56 -3.68
C LEU A 61 -3.16 13.44 -3.70
N ALA A 62 -3.60 12.18 -3.77
CA ALA A 62 -2.70 11.02 -3.79
C ALA A 62 -2.13 10.70 -5.18
N GLU A 63 -2.63 11.33 -6.24
CA GLU A 63 -2.19 11.07 -7.62
C GLU A 63 -0.67 11.22 -7.80
N PRO A 64 -0.01 12.28 -7.32
CA PRO A 64 1.44 12.45 -7.50
C PRO A 64 2.24 11.38 -6.74
N ASP A 65 1.80 11.01 -5.55
CA ASP A 65 2.44 9.98 -4.72
C ASP A 65 2.28 8.60 -5.35
N TYR A 66 1.08 8.29 -5.86
CA TYR A 66 0.83 7.06 -6.61
C TYR A 66 1.70 7.03 -7.87
N ARG A 67 1.71 8.11 -8.66
CA ARG A 67 2.48 8.21 -9.91
C ARG A 67 3.97 8.00 -9.66
N SER A 68 4.53 8.66 -8.65
CA SER A 68 5.95 8.54 -8.29
C SER A 68 6.30 7.19 -7.67
N GLY A 69 5.44 6.66 -6.79
CA GLY A 69 5.62 5.34 -6.17
C GLY A 69 5.48 4.18 -7.16
N PHE A 70 4.61 4.32 -8.16
CA PHE A 70 4.37 3.31 -9.19
C PHE A 70 5.30 3.41 -10.39
N ALA A 71 5.83 4.60 -10.70
CA ALA A 71 6.69 4.84 -11.86
C ALA A 71 7.81 3.80 -12.05
N PRO A 72 8.58 3.39 -11.01
CA PRO A 72 9.63 2.39 -11.17
C PRO A 72 9.11 1.02 -11.64
N TYR A 73 7.93 0.63 -11.18
CA TYR A 73 7.30 -0.64 -11.54
C TYR A 73 6.72 -0.57 -12.95
N ARG A 74 6.10 0.56 -13.32
CA ARG A 74 5.67 0.82 -14.71
C ARG A 74 6.86 0.69 -15.65
N ASP A 75 7.97 1.36 -15.36
CA ASP A 75 9.15 1.35 -16.21
C ASP A 75 9.79 -0.04 -16.27
N ALA A 76 9.71 -0.84 -15.20
CA ALA A 76 10.16 -2.23 -15.20
C ALA A 76 9.30 -3.13 -16.10
N ILE A 77 7.97 -2.95 -16.08
CA ILE A 77 7.04 -3.65 -16.97
C ILE A 77 7.31 -3.26 -18.44
N GLU A 78 7.50 -1.97 -18.70
CA GLU A 78 7.73 -1.46 -20.07
C GLU A 78 9.03 -2.01 -20.68
N ARG A 79 10.07 -2.20 -19.86
CA ARG A 79 11.34 -2.81 -20.30
C ARG A 79 11.32 -4.34 -20.30
N ALA A 80 10.29 -4.99 -19.77
CA ALA A 80 10.26 -6.44 -19.65
C ALA A 80 10.25 -7.11 -21.03
N VAL A 81 11.24 -7.97 -21.28
CA VAL A 81 11.29 -8.76 -22.51
C VAL A 81 10.41 -9.99 -22.33
N LEU A 82 9.32 -10.05 -23.10
CA LEU A 82 8.36 -11.14 -23.02
C LEU A 82 8.72 -12.26 -24.01
N PRO A 83 8.68 -13.54 -23.59
CA PRO A 83 8.87 -14.65 -24.51
C PRO A 83 7.74 -14.71 -25.56
N PRO A 84 7.93 -15.45 -26.67
CA PRO A 84 6.92 -15.58 -27.72
C PRO A 84 5.53 -15.94 -27.18
N ARG A 85 4.49 -15.38 -27.80
CA ARG A 85 3.10 -15.72 -27.48
C ARG A 85 2.68 -16.95 -28.29
N TYR A 86 2.14 -17.95 -27.61
CA TYR A 86 1.64 -19.19 -28.20
C TYR A 86 0.11 -19.15 -28.33
N ALA A 87 -0.48 -20.20 -28.90
CA ALA A 87 -1.92 -20.34 -29.07
C ALA A 87 -2.69 -20.05 -27.77
N ARG A 88 -3.94 -19.58 -27.90
CA ARG A 88 -4.80 -19.28 -26.74
C ARG A 88 -4.86 -20.51 -25.81
N ARG A 89 -4.64 -20.29 -24.51
CA ARG A 89 -4.59 -21.32 -23.44
C ARG A 89 -3.40 -22.30 -23.50
N ASP A 90 -2.43 -22.10 -24.39
CA ASP A 90 -1.17 -22.86 -24.31
C ASP A 90 -0.46 -22.56 -22.97
N PRO A 91 -0.11 -23.59 -22.17
CA PRO A 91 0.52 -23.41 -20.87
C PRO A 91 1.81 -22.59 -20.91
N ARG A 92 2.56 -22.61 -22.02
CA ARG A 92 3.80 -21.85 -22.18
C ARG A 92 3.58 -20.34 -22.11
N ASN A 93 2.36 -19.85 -22.36
CA ASN A 93 2.04 -18.42 -22.19
C ASN A 93 2.19 -17.94 -20.74
N LEU A 94 2.17 -18.84 -19.74
CA LEU A 94 2.44 -18.48 -18.34
C LEU A 94 3.87 -17.93 -18.14
N MET A 95 4.82 -18.29 -19.01
CA MET A 95 6.17 -17.74 -18.97
C MET A 95 6.20 -16.23 -19.20
N ARG A 96 5.21 -15.67 -19.91
CA ARG A 96 5.06 -14.22 -20.09
C ARG A 96 4.62 -13.53 -18.79
N VAL A 97 3.75 -14.19 -18.01
CA VAL A 97 3.36 -13.70 -16.67
C VAL A 97 4.55 -13.75 -15.73
N LYS A 98 5.30 -14.86 -15.74
CA LYS A 98 6.52 -15.00 -14.96
C LYS A 98 7.52 -13.86 -15.24
N ALA A 99 7.79 -13.56 -16.50
CA ALA A 99 8.72 -12.49 -16.89
C ALA A 99 8.32 -11.11 -16.32
N VAL A 100 7.02 -10.79 -16.32
CA VAL A 100 6.52 -9.54 -15.73
C VAL A 100 6.70 -9.54 -14.21
N VAL A 101 6.38 -10.65 -13.54
CA VAL A 101 6.55 -10.78 -12.08
C VAL A 101 8.01 -10.68 -11.68
N ASP A 102 8.91 -11.36 -12.39
CA ASP A 102 10.35 -11.29 -12.15
C ASP A 102 10.86 -9.83 -12.25
N ALA A 103 10.41 -9.08 -13.25
CA ALA A 103 10.76 -7.66 -13.42
C ALA A 103 10.26 -6.78 -12.25
N LEU A 104 9.03 -7.03 -11.77
CA LEU A 104 8.47 -6.31 -10.61
C LEU A 104 9.21 -6.64 -9.31
N VAL A 105 9.58 -7.91 -9.10
CA VAL A 105 10.38 -8.33 -7.93
C VAL A 105 11.75 -7.66 -7.96
N ALA A 106 12.45 -7.69 -9.10
CA ALA A 106 13.74 -7.02 -9.24
C ALA A 106 13.64 -5.50 -8.95
N ALA A 107 12.60 -4.83 -9.46
CA ALA A 107 12.36 -3.42 -9.20
C ALA A 107 12.09 -3.11 -7.71
N LYS A 108 11.42 -4.02 -6.99
CA LYS A 108 11.19 -3.89 -5.55
C LYS A 108 12.49 -4.04 -4.76
N GLU A 109 13.26 -5.08 -5.05
CA GLU A 109 14.52 -5.37 -4.36
C GLU A 109 15.54 -4.23 -4.54
N ALA A 110 15.70 -3.73 -5.76
CA ALA A 110 16.58 -2.58 -6.06
C ALA A 110 16.20 -1.32 -5.27
N ARG A 111 14.92 -1.14 -4.93
CA ARG A 111 14.43 0.01 -4.14
C ARG A 111 14.60 -0.16 -2.63
N LEU A 112 14.72 -1.40 -2.15
CA LEU A 112 14.89 -1.69 -0.72
C LEU A 112 16.36 -1.82 -0.30
N GLY A 113 17.30 -1.69 -1.25
CA GLY A 113 18.74 -1.60 -0.97
C GLY A 113 19.39 -2.96 -0.72
N ARG A 114 19.38 -3.84 -1.73
CA ARG A 114 20.32 -4.95 -1.85
C ARG A 114 21.24 -4.73 -3.03
#